data_AF-N6VS24-F1
#
_entry.id   AF-N6VS24-F1
#
_cell.length_a   1.000
_cell.length_b   1.000
_cell.length_c   1.000
_cell.angle_alpha   90.00
_cell.angle_beta   90.00
_cell.angle_gamma   90.00
#
_symmetry.space_group_name_H-M   'P 1'
#
loop_
_entity.id
_entity.type
_entity.pdbx_description
1 polymer ?
#
loop_
_entity_poly.entity_id
_entity_poly.type
_entity_poly.pdbx_seq_one_letter_code
_entity_poly.pdbx_strand_id
1 'polypeptide(L)'
;MDEKFASKFEIKILNELTNKTFDDLAIILKKIGGLDYRKKVYIGNICLGILEFDLKELKWKFQPYAGYYLIEKPKIKLKNTKKRIKGKKISTDLIENLDEFKSLQDGYVGVEIGNYVGVGIKKGDQLKIKDLIQK
;
A
#
# COMPACT_ATOMS: atom_id res chain seq x y z
N MET A 1 -21.93 -8.46 10.26
CA MET A 1 -20.60 -8.05 9.77
C MET A 1 -20.71 -7.93 8.27
N ASP A 2 -20.55 -6.73 7.71
CA ASP A 2 -20.66 -6.48 6.26
C ASP A 2 -19.35 -6.82 5.54
N GLU A 3 -19.07 -8.12 5.43
CA GLU A 3 -18.02 -8.67 4.58
C GLU A 3 -18.66 -9.20 3.30
N LYS A 4 -18.10 -8.85 2.15
CA LYS A 4 -18.55 -9.36 0.85
C LYS A 4 -17.37 -9.69 -0.03
N PHE A 5 -17.55 -10.63 -0.94
CA PHE A 5 -16.62 -10.80 -2.05
C PHE A 5 -16.64 -9.55 -2.94
N ALA A 6 -15.47 -9.20 -3.48
CA ALA A 6 -15.38 -8.10 -4.43
C ALA A 6 -16.21 -8.42 -5.68
N SER A 7 -17.00 -7.46 -6.15
CA SER A 7 -17.72 -7.60 -7.42
C SER A 7 -16.76 -7.44 -8.60
N LYS A 8 -17.09 -8.00 -9.77
CA LYS A 8 -16.28 -7.86 -11.01
C LYS A 8 -15.86 -6.41 -11.32
N PHE A 9 -16.75 -5.46 -11.05
CA PHE A 9 -16.46 -4.03 -11.19
C PHE A 9 -15.38 -3.53 -10.21
N GLU A 10 -15.47 -3.92 -8.93
CA GLU A 10 -14.49 -3.53 -7.91
C GLU A 10 -13.12 -4.16 -8.19
N ILE A 11 -13.11 -5.38 -8.72
CA ILE A 11 -11.89 -6.08 -9.14
C ILE A 11 -11.27 -5.42 -10.34
N LYS A 12 -12.06 -5.05 -11.34
CA LYS A 12 -11.60 -4.28 -12.49
C LYS A 12 -10.93 -2.97 -12.04
N ILE A 13 -11.57 -2.24 -11.13
CA ILE A 13 -11.00 -1.00 -10.56
C ILE A 13 -9.69 -1.29 -9.81
N LEU A 14 -9.65 -2.32 -8.97
CA LEU A 14 -8.44 -2.69 -8.25
C LEU A 14 -7.31 -3.04 -9.22
N ASN A 15 -7.62 -3.80 -10.27
CA ASN A 15 -6.67 -4.19 -11.31
C ASN A 15 -6.14 -2.96 -12.06
N GLU A 16 -7.00 -2.00 -12.41
CA GLU A 16 -6.59 -0.73 -13.02
C GLU A 16 -5.72 0.12 -12.08
N LEU A 17 -6.08 0.21 -10.80
CA LEU A 17 -5.36 1.04 -9.81
C LEU A 17 -4.02 0.46 -9.36
N THR A 18 -3.90 -0.86 -9.37
CA THR A 18 -2.68 -1.58 -8.96
C THR A 18 -1.84 -2.04 -10.14
N ASN A 19 -2.38 -1.92 -11.37
CA ASN A 19 -1.81 -2.46 -12.60
C ASN A 19 -1.47 -3.97 -12.48
N LYS A 20 -2.32 -4.71 -11.77
CA LYS A 20 -2.19 -6.15 -11.51
C LYS A 20 -3.46 -6.89 -11.91
N THR A 21 -3.32 -8.19 -12.15
CA THR A 21 -4.44 -9.11 -12.33
C THR A 21 -4.70 -9.87 -11.05
N PHE A 22 -5.66 -9.41 -10.25
CA PHE A 22 -6.21 -10.19 -9.14
C PHE A 22 -7.37 -11.06 -9.64
N ASP A 23 -7.42 -12.31 -9.17
CA ASP A 23 -8.47 -13.28 -9.51
C ASP A 23 -9.77 -13.06 -8.70
N ASP A 24 -10.89 -13.38 -9.35
CA ASP A 24 -12.27 -13.06 -8.93
C ASP A 24 -12.67 -13.61 -7.54
N LEU A 25 -11.98 -14.63 -7.03
CA LEU A 25 -12.39 -15.39 -5.84
C LEU A 25 -11.51 -15.18 -4.61
N ALA A 26 -10.47 -14.35 -4.71
CA ALA A 26 -9.50 -14.19 -3.62
C ALA A 26 -9.74 -12.92 -2.77
N ILE A 27 -10.55 -11.97 -3.24
CA ILE A 27 -10.65 -10.65 -2.63
C ILE A 27 -11.92 -10.51 -1.78
N ILE A 28 -11.72 -10.24 -0.48
CA ILE A 28 -12.78 -9.91 0.47
C ILE A 28 -12.76 -8.40 0.72
N LEU A 29 -13.91 -7.75 0.55
CA LEU A 29 -14.12 -6.36 0.89
C LEU A 29 -14.89 -6.25 2.19
N LYS A 30 -14.29 -5.56 3.16
CA LYS A 30 -14.90 -5.28 4.45
C LYS A 30 -15.24 -3.80 4.55
N LYS A 31 -16.52 -3.48 4.79
CA LYS A 31 -16.93 -2.09 5.01
C LYS A 31 -16.29 -1.54 6.28
N ILE A 32 -15.97 -0.24 6.26
CA ILE A 32 -15.56 0.49 7.45
C ILE A 32 -16.80 1.21 7.99
N GLY A 33 -17.18 0.90 9.24
CA GLY A 33 -18.36 1.51 9.88
C GLY A 33 -18.28 3.04 9.86
N GLY A 34 -19.38 3.68 9.45
CA GLY A 34 -19.48 5.14 9.31
C GLY A 34 -18.84 5.73 8.05
N LEU A 35 -18.27 4.91 7.16
CA LEU A 35 -17.54 5.34 5.97
C LEU A 35 -17.89 4.44 4.76
N ASP A 36 -19.10 4.59 4.21
CA ASP A 36 -19.61 3.75 3.11
C ASP A 36 -18.76 3.81 1.83
N TYR A 37 -18.04 4.93 1.65
CA TYR A 37 -17.14 5.15 0.52
C TYR A 37 -15.76 4.48 0.70
N ARG A 38 -15.49 3.85 1.86
CA ARG A 38 -14.22 3.16 2.15
C ARG A 38 -14.43 1.69 2.47
N LYS A 39 -13.67 0.84 1.78
CA LYS A 39 -13.68 -0.61 1.98
C LYS A 39 -12.25 -1.09 2.19
N LYS A 40 -12.03 -1.93 3.20
CA LYS A 40 -10.76 -2.63 3.35
C LYS A 40 -10.71 -3.81 2.39
N VAL A 41 -9.57 -3.97 1.73
CA VAL A 41 -9.32 -5.02 0.74
C VAL A 41 -8.46 -6.10 1.38
N TYR A 42 -8.95 -7.33 1.39
CA TYR A 42 -8.27 -8.49 1.95
C TYR A 42 -8.05 -9.55 0.87
N ILE A 43 -6.91 -10.22 0.92
CA ILE A 43 -6.67 -11.49 0.21
C ILE A 43 -6.31 -12.53 1.26
N GLY A 44 -7.16 -13.55 1.42
CA GLY A 44 -7.07 -14.47 2.56
C GLY A 44 -7.09 -13.68 3.89
N ASN A 45 -6.03 -13.83 4.69
CA ASN A 45 -5.88 -13.12 5.97
C ASN A 45 -5.06 -11.82 5.87
N ILE A 46 -4.59 -11.43 4.69
CA ILE A 46 -3.72 -10.27 4.50
C ILE A 46 -4.55 -9.06 4.07
N CYS A 47 -4.48 -7.98 4.85
CA CYS A 47 -5.06 -6.69 4.47
C CYS A 47 -4.12 -5.98 3.48
N LEU A 48 -4.56 -5.82 2.25
CA LEU A 48 -3.80 -5.12 1.22
C LEU A 48 -3.90 -3.61 1.36
N GLY A 49 -5.04 -3.09 1.82
CA GLY A 49 -5.22 -1.65 1.91
C GLY A 49 -6.68 -1.23 1.98
N ILE A 50 -6.91 0.03 1.61
CA ILE A 50 -8.24 0.61 1.55
C ILE A 50 -8.55 0.99 0.11
N LEU A 51 -9.66 0.49 -0.42
CA LEU A 51 -10.30 1.02 -1.61
C LEU A 51 -11.26 2.12 -1.18
N GLU A 52 -11.00 3.34 -1.63
CA GLU A 52 -11.74 4.55 -1.29
C GLU A 52 -12.33 5.17 -2.56
N PHE A 53 -13.59 5.56 -2.51
CA PHE A 53 -14.17 6.42 -3.53
C PHE A 53 -14.03 7.89 -3.08
N ASP A 54 -13.23 8.66 -3.81
CA ASP A 54 -13.06 10.08 -3.54
C ASP A 54 -14.30 10.86 -4.01
N LEU A 55 -15.03 11.42 -3.06
CA LEU A 55 -16.26 12.16 -3.32
C LEU A 55 -16.02 13.51 -4.01
N LYS A 56 -14.81 14.07 -3.96
CA LYS A 56 -14.48 15.35 -4.61
C LYS A 56 -14.10 15.16 -6.06
N GLU A 57 -13.22 14.19 -6.32
CA GLU A 57 -12.73 13.89 -7.67
C GLU A 57 -13.61 12.89 -8.42
N LEU A 58 -14.58 12.27 -7.73
CA LEU A 58 -15.45 11.21 -8.25
C LEU A 58 -14.67 10.03 -8.84
N LYS A 59 -13.51 9.71 -8.22
CA LYS A 59 -12.58 8.66 -8.67
C LYS A 59 -12.28 7.68 -7.55
N TRP A 60 -12.10 6.42 -7.92
CA TRP A 60 -11.59 5.40 -7.02
C TRP A 60 -10.10 5.60 -6.76
N LYS A 61 -9.70 5.48 -5.50
CA LYS A 61 -8.32 5.56 -5.03
C LYS A 61 -8.01 4.34 -4.19
N PHE A 62 -6.86 3.72 -4.45
CA PHE A 62 -6.38 2.61 -3.64
C PHE A 62 -5.26 3.11 -2.73
N GLN A 63 -5.44 2.95 -1.43
CA GLN A 63 -4.43 3.23 -0.42
C GLN A 63 -3.79 1.92 0.05
N PRO A 64 -2.60 1.56 -0.46
CA PRO A 64 -1.93 0.32 -0.07
C PRO A 64 -1.47 0.39 1.39
N TYR A 65 -1.51 -0.77 2.04
CA TYR A 65 -0.88 -1.07 3.31
C TYR A 65 0.40 -1.87 3.10
N ALA A 66 1.14 -2.12 4.18
CA ALA A 66 2.34 -2.94 4.12
C ALA A 66 2.05 -4.35 3.56
N GLY A 67 0.86 -4.91 3.84
CA GLY A 67 0.44 -6.21 3.32
C GLY A 67 0.37 -6.30 1.80
N TYR A 68 0.09 -5.19 1.11
CA TYR A 68 0.12 -5.16 -0.36
C TYR A 68 1.52 -5.39 -0.93
N TYR A 69 2.55 -4.89 -0.24
CA TYR A 69 3.96 -5.07 -0.62
C TYR A 69 4.56 -6.40 -0.16
N LEU A 70 3.79 -7.27 0.50
CA LEU A 70 4.15 -8.68 0.62
C LEU A 70 3.94 -9.41 -0.72
N ILE A 71 2.94 -8.96 -1.49
CA ILE A 71 2.59 -9.51 -2.81
C ILE A 71 3.30 -8.72 -3.93
N GLU A 72 3.42 -7.39 -3.80
CA GLU A 72 4.24 -6.57 -4.69
C GLU A 72 5.66 -6.45 -4.20
N LYS A 73 6.64 -6.73 -5.07
CA LYS A 73 8.04 -6.52 -4.73
C LYS A 73 8.27 -5.05 -4.33
N PRO A 74 8.78 -4.78 -3.11
CA PRO A 74 9.08 -3.43 -2.68
C PRO A 74 10.16 -2.82 -3.58
N LYS A 75 10.00 -1.52 -3.90
CA LYS A 75 10.90 -0.80 -4.81
C LYS A 75 11.99 -0.03 -4.07
N ILE A 76 11.89 0.17 -2.76
CA ILE A 76 12.87 0.91 -1.96
C ILE A 76 13.48 -0.02 -0.93
N LYS A 77 14.81 -0.07 -0.87
CA LYS A 77 15.55 -0.77 0.17
C LYS A 77 16.16 0.23 1.14
N LEU A 78 15.93 -0.01 2.43
CA LEU A 78 16.51 0.79 3.49
C LEU A 78 17.54 -0.01 4.28
N LYS A 79 18.58 0.70 4.70
CA LYS A 79 19.60 0.19 5.60
C LYS A 79 18.95 -0.26 6.90
N ASN A 80 19.37 -1.43 7.37
CA ASN A 80 18.85 -2.00 8.60
C ASN A 80 19.15 -1.05 9.78
N THR A 81 18.12 -0.61 10.49
CA THR A 81 18.24 0.40 11.54
C THR A 81 17.46 -0.05 12.76
N LYS A 82 18.09 -0.03 13.95
CA LYS A 82 17.42 -0.35 15.22
C LYS A 82 16.40 0.70 15.68
N LYS A 83 16.31 1.84 14.98
CA LYS A 83 15.42 2.94 15.32
C LYS A 83 14.00 2.62 14.85
N ARG A 84 13.01 2.93 15.69
CA ARG A 84 11.60 2.91 15.29
C ARG A 84 11.33 4.00 14.25
N ILE A 85 11.14 3.57 13.01
CA ILE A 85 10.96 4.41 11.81
C ILE A 85 9.52 4.47 11.32
N LYS A 86 8.63 3.60 11.81
CA LYS A 86 7.18 3.66 11.53
C LYS A 86 6.64 5.04 11.91
N GLY A 87 5.96 5.70 10.98
CA GLY A 87 5.40 7.05 11.13
C GLY A 87 6.41 8.19 10.93
N LYS A 88 7.70 7.91 10.75
CA LYS A 88 8.75 8.93 10.63
C LYS A 88 9.14 9.18 9.19
N LYS A 89 9.67 10.39 8.96
CA LYS A 89 10.41 10.72 7.75
C LYS A 89 11.80 10.09 7.85
N ILE A 90 12.27 9.53 6.74
CA ILE A 90 13.56 8.86 6.64
C ILE A 90 14.50 9.75 5.85
N SER A 91 15.75 9.86 6.32
CA SER A 91 16.81 10.52 5.58
C SER A 91 17.17 9.70 4.36
N THR A 92 17.47 10.36 3.25
CA THR A 92 17.97 9.74 2.02
C THR A 92 19.21 8.88 2.28
N ASP A 93 20.01 9.18 3.29
CA ASP A 93 21.22 8.40 3.65
C ASP A 93 20.94 6.96 4.09
N LEU A 94 19.71 6.71 4.55
CA LEU A 94 19.23 5.40 4.96
C LEU A 94 18.68 4.59 3.78
N ILE A 95 18.57 5.17 2.59
CA ILE A 95 18.12 4.50 1.37
C ILE A 95 19.36 3.86 0.71
N GLU A 96 19.30 2.57 0.44
CA GLU A 96 20.38 1.85 -0.24
C GLU A 96 20.35 2.09 -1.74
N ASN A 97 19.16 2.13 -2.33
CA ASN A 97 18.92 2.33 -3.77
C ASN A 97 18.45 3.77 -4.06
N LEU A 98 19.33 4.74 -3.82
CA LEU A 98 19.01 6.16 -3.98
C LEU A 98 18.61 6.56 -5.41
N ASP A 99 19.24 5.97 -6.43
CA ASP A 99 18.93 6.28 -7.83
C ASP A 99 17.53 5.82 -8.23
N GLU A 100 17.14 4.62 -7.79
CA GLU A 100 15.76 4.13 -7.94
C GLU A 100 14.79 5.04 -7.18
N PHE A 101 15.12 5.42 -5.93
CA PHE A 101 14.30 6.34 -5.15
C PHE A 101 14.07 7.67 -5.86
N LYS A 102 15.10 8.28 -6.46
CA LYS A 102 14.97 9.55 -7.21
C LYS A 102 14.12 9.42 -8.47
N SER A 103 14.18 8.25 -9.14
CA SER A 103 13.38 7.98 -10.34
C SER A 103 11.89 7.73 -10.06
N LEU A 104 11.52 7.44 -8.82
CA LEU A 104 10.13 7.17 -8.44
C LEU A 104 9.28 8.44 -8.45
N GLN A 105 8.07 8.32 -8.97
CA GLN A 105 7.06 9.37 -8.85
C GLN A 105 6.57 9.51 -7.40
N ASP A 106 5.95 10.64 -7.09
CA ASP A 106 5.33 10.88 -5.80
C ASP A 106 4.11 9.98 -5.60
N GLY A 107 3.92 9.51 -4.37
CA GLY A 107 2.83 8.58 -4.05
C GLY A 107 3.23 7.48 -3.08
N TYR A 108 2.45 6.40 -3.07
CA TYR A 108 2.71 5.24 -2.23
C TYR A 108 3.79 4.36 -2.85
N VAL A 109 4.74 3.94 -2.03
CA VAL A 109 5.90 3.13 -2.46
C VAL A 109 6.16 2.02 -1.47
N GLY A 110 6.55 0.85 -1.99
CA GLY A 110 6.92 -0.31 -1.17
C GLY A 110 8.32 -0.17 -0.63
N VAL A 111 8.51 -0.50 0.64
CA VAL A 111 9.77 -0.34 1.35
C VAL A 111 10.18 -1.66 1.99
N GLU A 112 11.44 -2.05 1.82
CA GLU A 112 12.05 -3.24 2.39
C GLU A 112 13.17 -2.86 3.35
N ILE A 113 13.20 -3.50 4.53
CA ILE A 113 14.16 -3.21 5.59
C ILE A 113 14.57 -4.53 6.23
N GLY A 114 15.58 -5.20 5.67
CA GLY A 114 15.94 -6.55 6.07
C GLY A 114 14.74 -7.51 5.99
N ASN A 115 14.26 -7.97 7.15
CA ASN A 115 13.11 -8.88 7.26
C ASN A 115 11.75 -8.18 7.38
N TYR A 116 11.70 -6.86 7.23
CA TYR A 116 10.46 -6.09 7.28
C TYR A 116 10.07 -5.57 5.89
N VAL A 117 8.76 -5.50 5.66
CA VAL A 117 8.14 -4.90 4.48
C VAL A 117 7.15 -3.85 4.93
N GLY A 118 7.15 -2.72 4.24
CA GLY A 118 6.35 -1.57 4.59
C GLY A 118 5.81 -0.83 3.38
N VAL A 119 4.97 0.15 3.68
CA VAL A 119 4.53 1.17 2.74
C VAL A 119 5.04 2.53 3.21
N GLY A 120 5.69 3.24 2.29
CA GLY A 120 6.08 4.63 2.43
C GLY A 120 5.23 5.54 1.54
N ILE A 121 5.26 6.83 1.85
CA ILE A 121 4.78 7.89 0.98
C ILE A 121 6.00 8.71 0.56
N LYS A 122 6.26 8.77 -0.74
CA LYS A 122 7.26 9.64 -1.35
C LYS A 122 6.62 10.98 -1.71
N LYS A 123 7.31 12.07 -1.36
CA LYS A 123 6.98 13.44 -1.80
C LYS A 123 8.27 14.20 -2.08
N GLY A 124 8.61 14.41 -3.35
CA GLY A 124 9.93 14.87 -3.76
C GLY A 124 11.02 13.93 -3.23
N ASP A 125 12.02 14.49 -2.54
CA ASP A 125 13.12 13.72 -1.95
C ASP A 125 12.81 13.19 -0.54
N GLN A 126 11.58 13.34 -0.05
CA GLN A 126 11.19 12.87 1.29
C GLN A 126 10.45 11.53 1.21
N LEU A 127 10.91 10.57 2.01
CA LEU A 127 10.21 9.31 2.25
C LEU A 127 9.67 9.28 3.68
N LYS A 128 8.35 9.09 3.83
CA LYS A 128 7.71 8.85 5.14
C LYS A 128 7.20 7.42 5.21
N ILE A 129 7.60 6.66 6.21
CA ILE A 129 7.09 5.30 6.40
C ILE A 129 5.73 5.36 7.08
N LYS A 130 4.68 4.89 6.38
CA LYS A 130 3.30 4.85 6.91
C LYS A 130 3.08 3.58 7.72
N ASP A 131 3.52 2.44 7.22
CA ASP A 131 3.33 1.15 7.89
C ASP A 131 4.47 0.18 7.62
N LEU A 132 4.69 -0.77 8.52
CA LEU A 132 5.72 -1.80 8.49
C LEU A 132 5.18 -3.07 9.14
N ILE A 133 5.39 -4.21 8.49
CA ILE A 133 5.04 -5.56 8.91
C ILE A 133 6.28 -6.44 8.75
N GLN A 134 6.41 -7.45 9.61
CA GLN A 134 7.46 -8.46 9.50
C GLN A 134 7.06 -9.51 8.47
N LYS A 135 7.98 -9.90 7.59
CA LYS A 135 7.76 -10.98 6.61
C LYS A 135 7.46 -12.31 7.29
#